data_AF-A0A847AUX6-F1
#
_entry.id   AF-A0A847AUX6-F1
#
_cell.length_a   1.000
_cell.length_b   1.000
_cell.length_c   1.000
_cell.angle_alpha   90.00
_cell.angle_beta   90.00
_cell.angle_gamma   90.00
#
_symmetry.space_group_name_H-M   'P 1'
#
loop_
_entity.id
_entity.type
_entity.pdbx_description
1 polymer ?
#
loop_
_entity_poly.entity_id
_entity_poly.type
_entity_poly.pdbx_seq_one_letter_code
_entity_poly.pdbx_strand_id
1 'polypeptide(L)' 'MKEFIIKNGKKLRCGFTTGTCATAAAAAAAMMIFTGNTVENVAVTLPRGEVLFINIENPSFNIKGARC' A
#
# COMPACT_ATOMS: atom_id res chain seq x y z
N MET A 1 -2.35 -1.32 -11.02
CA MET A 1 -0.93 -1.24 -11.45
C MET A 1 -0.73 -2.15 -12.65
N LYS A 2 0.09 -1.77 -13.64
CA LYS A 2 0.47 -2.70 -14.72
C LYS A 2 1.32 -3.82 -14.11
N GLU A 3 1.04 -5.08 -14.39
CA GLU A 3 1.87 -6.20 -13.86
C GLU A 3 3.27 -6.22 -14.48
N PHE A 4 3.40 -5.77 -15.74
CA PHE A 4 4.65 -5.77 -16.47
C PHE A 4 4.76 -4.58 -17.45
N ILE A 5 6.00 -4.23 -17.79
CA ILE A 5 6.34 -3.32 -18.90
C ILE A 5 7.36 -3.98 -19.83
N ILE A 6 7.30 -3.65 -21.13
CA ILE A 6 8.36 -4.01 -22.07
C ILE A 6 9.39 -2.88 -22.11
N LYS A 7 10.63 -3.18 -21.75
CA LYS A 7 11.76 -2.23 -21.85
C LYS A 7 12.92 -2.96 -22.51
N ASN A 8 13.45 -2.40 -23.60
CA ASN A 8 14.54 -2.98 -24.40
C ASN A 8 14.26 -4.44 -24.83
N GLY A 9 13.04 -4.71 -25.29
CA GLY A 9 12.61 -6.05 -25.71
C GLY A 9 12.42 -7.06 -24.56
N LYS A 10 12.62 -6.67 -23.29
CA LYS A 10 12.44 -7.54 -22.12
C LYS A 10 11.18 -7.19 -21.34
N LYS A 11 10.46 -8.22 -20.88
CA LYS A 11 9.29 -8.10 -19.99
C LYS A 11 9.74 -7.97 -18.54
N LEU A 12 9.60 -6.78 -17.95
CA LEU A 12 9.96 -6.48 -16.58
C LEU A 12 8.73 -6.44 -15.69
N ARG A 13 8.80 -7.06 -14.51
CA ARG A 13 7.76 -6.96 -13.47
C ARG A 13 7.72 -5.54 -12.92
N CYS A 14 6.52 -5.03 -12.68
CA CYS A 14 6.33 -3.81 -11.92
C CYS A 14 5.94 -4.15 -10.48
N GLY A 15 6.35 -3.28 -9.56
CA GLY A 15 5.99 -3.35 -8.16
C GLY A 15 6.02 -1.95 -7.56
N PHE A 16 5.57 -1.83 -6.32
CA PHE A 16 5.50 -0.55 -5.63
C PHE A 16 6.89 -0.03 -5.29
N THR A 17 7.03 1.30 -5.28
CA THR A 17 8.24 1.93 -4.74
C THR A 17 8.21 1.91 -3.22
N THR A 18 9.38 1.98 -2.58
CA THR A 18 9.48 2.03 -1.11
C THR A 18 8.63 3.14 -0.51
N GLY A 19 8.59 4.31 -1.15
CA GLY A 19 7.75 5.43 -0.72
C GLY A 19 6.26 5.08 -0.76
N THR A 20 5.80 4.48 -1.85
CA THR A 20 4.39 4.04 -1.97
C THR A 20 4.02 3.02 -0.88
N CYS A 21 4.90 2.06 -0.58
CA CYS A 21 4.68 1.10 0.50
C CYS A 21 4.61 1.79 1.88
N ALA A 22 5.53 2.72 2.15
CA ALA A 22 5.54 3.47 3.41
C ALA A 22 4.27 4.31 3.58
N THR A 23 3.80 4.96 2.51
CA THR A 23 2.53 5.70 2.52
C THR A 23 1.34 4.78 2.79
N ALA A 24 1.28 3.61 2.13
CA ALA A 24 0.21 2.64 2.35
C ALA A 24 0.15 2.15 3.79
N ALA A 25 1.30 1.73 4.34
CA ALA A 25 1.41 1.24 5.72
C ALA A 25 1.04 2.34 6.74
N ALA A 26 1.52 3.57 6.55
CA ALA A 26 1.21 4.67 7.44
C ALA A 26 -0.28 5.02 7.43
N ALA A 27 -0.91 5.04 6.25
CA ALA A 27 -2.34 5.29 6.11
C ALA A 27 -3.17 4.18 6.78
N ALA A 28 -2.82 2.91 6.53
CA ALA A 28 -3.50 1.77 7.13
C ALA A 28 -3.39 1.77 8.66
N ALA A 29 -2.19 2.00 9.20
CA ALA A 29 -1.96 2.09 10.64
C ALA A 29 -2.78 3.21 11.28
N ALA A 30 -2.79 4.40 10.67
CA ALA A 30 -3.59 5.52 11.17
C ALA A 30 -5.09 5.19 11.15
N MET A 31 -5.60 4.63 10.05
CA MET A 31 -7.00 4.21 9.95
C MET A 31 -7.36 3.15 10.99
N MET A 32 -6.49 2.16 11.22
CA MET A 32 -6.70 1.15 12.25
C MET A 32 -6.79 1.77 13.64
N ILE A 33 -5.90 2.70 13.97
CA ILE A 33 -5.90 3.39 15.27
C ILE A 33 -7.16 4.23 15.47
N PHE A 34 -7.58 5.01 14.47
CA PHE A 34 -8.71 5.92 14.61
C PHE A 34 -10.08 5.23 14.53
N THR A 35 -10.19 4.12 13.78
CA THR A 35 -11.46 3.41 13.59
C THR A 35 -11.64 2.23 14.53
N GLY A 36 -10.55 1.70 15.08
CA GLY A 36 -10.57 0.48 15.88
C GLY A 36 -10.73 -0.81 15.07
N ASN A 37 -10.76 -0.74 13.74
CA ASN A 37 -10.98 -1.87 12.84
C ASN A 37 -9.71 -2.21 12.06
N THR A 38 -9.47 -3.49 11.78
CA THR A 38 -8.39 -3.93 10.89
C THR A 38 -8.63 -3.46 9.46
N VAL A 39 -7.59 -2.92 8.83
CA VAL A 39 -7.65 -2.41 7.44
C VAL A 39 -6.84 -3.31 6.54
N GLU A 40 -7.52 -3.98 5.60
CA GLU A 40 -6.89 -4.92 4.67
C GLU A 40 -6.36 -4.25 3.40
N ASN A 41 -6.87 -3.06 3.06
CA ASN A 41 -6.52 -2.36 1.83
C ASN A 41 -6.62 -0.85 2.00
N VAL A 42 -5.75 -0.13 1.31
CA VAL A 42 -5.73 1.34 1.29
C VAL A 42 -5.58 1.90 -0.12
N ALA A 43 -6.14 3.08 -0.34
CA ALA A 43 -5.94 3.85 -1.56
C ALA A 43 -4.77 4.83 -1.38
N VAL A 44 -3.77 4.76 -2.26
CA VAL A 44 -2.63 5.68 -2.30
C VAL A 44 -2.68 6.46 -3.61
N THR A 45 -2.74 7.78 -3.51
CA THR A 45 -2.63 8.67 -4.67
C THR A 45 -1.16 8.95 -4.95
N LEU A 46 -0.70 8.63 -6.16
CA LEU A 46 0.66 8.91 -6.60
C LEU A 46 0.80 10.39 -7.02
N PRO A 47 2.02 10.94 -7.04
CA PRO A 47 2.26 12.34 -7.46
C PRO A 47 1.74 12.69 -8.87
N ARG A 48 1.52 11.68 -9.72
CA ARG A 48 0.98 11.84 -11.08
C ARG A 48 -0.56 11.77 -11.14
N GLY A 49 -1.24 11.68 -9.99
CA GLY A 49 -2.69 11.62 -9.88
C GLY A 49 -3.30 10.21 -10.02
N GLU A 50 -2.48 9.19 -10.30
CA GLU A 50 -2.95 7.80 -10.33
C GLU A 50 -3.27 7.30 -8.91
N VAL A 51 -4.40 6.60 -8.74
CA VAL A 51 -4.77 5.95 -7.48
C VAL A 51 -4.42 4.47 -7.52
N LEU A 52 -3.67 4.01 -6.53
CA LEU A 52 -3.34 2.60 -6.32
C LEU A 52 -4.08 2.05 -5.11
N PHE A 53 -4.73 0.90 -5.28
CA PHE A 53 -5.25 0.10 -4.17
C PHE A 53 -4.19 -0.91 -3.77
N ILE A 54 -3.76 -0.87 -2.52
CA ILE A 54 -2.67 -1.69 -1.99
C ILE A 54 -3.20 -2.51 -0.83
N ASN A 55 -3.00 -3.83 -0.91
CA ASN A 55 -3.33 -4.75 0.16
C ASN A 55 -2.25 -4.67 1.25
N ILE A 56 -2.68 -4.67 2.50
CA ILE A 56 -1.81 -4.70 3.68
C ILE A 56 -1.58 -6.15 4.07
N GLU A 57 -0.32 -6.53 4.27
CA GLU A 57 0.07 -7.91 4.54
C GLU A 57 0.07 -8.16 6.06
N ASN A 58 -0.79 -9.06 6.53
CA ASN A 58 -0.96 -9.38 7.96
C ASN A 58 -1.30 -8.16 8.84
N PRO A 59 -2.35 -7.38 8.50
CA PRO A 59 -2.76 -6.24 9.31
C PRO A 59 -3.20 -6.71 10.70
N SER A 60 -2.72 -6.03 11.73
CA SER A 60 -3.23 -6.26 13.08
C SER A 60 -3.26 -4.98 13.90
N PHE A 61 -4.27 -4.87 14.74
CA PHE A 61 -4.50 -3.71 15.59
C PHE A 61 -4.88 -4.17 16.99
N ASN A 62 -4.28 -3.55 18.01
CA ASN A 62 -4.60 -3.78 19.40
C ASN A 62 -4.30 -2.52 20.23
N ILE A 63 -4.53 -2.58 21.54
CA ILE A 63 -4.32 -1.48 22.48
C ILE A 63 -2.88 -0.94 22.51
N LYS A 64 -1.88 -1.74 22.11
CA LYS A 64 -0.47 -1.34 22.06
C LYS A 64 -0.07 -0.68 20.74
N GLY A 65 -0.88 -0.80 19.69
CA GLY A 65 -0.60 -0.18 18.39
C GLY A 65 -1.14 -0.97 17.19
N ALA A 66 -0.67 -0.58 16.01
CA ALA A 66 -1.03 -1.19 14.72
C ALA A 66 0.22 -1.75 13.99
N ARG A 67 0.01 -2.80 13.20
CA ARG A 67 1.00 -3.44 12.33
C ARG A 67 0.44 -3.55 10.91
N CYS A 68 1.29 -3.29 9.93
CA CYS A 68 1.02 -3.34 8.49
C CYS A 68 2.11 -4.13 7.76
#